data_AF-A0A7J8IYY0-F1
#
_entry.id   AF-A0A7J8IYY0-F1
#
_cell.length_a   1.000
_cell.length_b   1.000
_cell.length_c   1.000
_cell.angle_alpha   90.00
_cell.angle_beta   90.00
_cell.angle_gamma   90.00
#
_symmetry.space_group_name_H-M   'P 1'
#
loop_
_entity.id
_entity.type
_entity.pdbx_description
1 polymer ?
#
loop_
_entity_poly.entity_id
_entity_poly.type
_entity_poly.pdbx_seq_one_letter_code
_entity_poly.pdbx_strand_id
1 'polypeptide(L)'
;MVRYHEGGRFCKKDEEWDRESAVFHLEHAADLGELEAIVGLGLMYSQLPHHILADVSLKETEENKTKGFDYLLKAAGAGDRQSMILVARAFDTGQNLSPDRSQDWPEALRWYSSALETTDCDEAGEYDGVQGEPRHVLLAREAEMLLAGGFRLEKDPQRAGDLYTQAAEAAMEALRGRLASQYYQRAEEAWAQAEE
;
A
#
# COMPACT_ATOMS: atom_id res chain seq x y z
N MET A 1 -24.39 7.13 -1.64
CA MET A 1 -25.34 6.91 -0.53
C MET A 1 -24.68 7.14 0.83
N VAL A 2 -23.49 6.59 1.07
CA VAL A 2 -22.73 6.71 2.34
C VAL A 2 -22.61 8.14 2.87
N ARG A 3 -22.18 9.11 2.03
CA ARG A 3 -22.10 10.53 2.42
C ARG A 3 -23.44 11.17 2.85
N TYR A 4 -24.58 10.60 2.41
CA TYR A 4 -25.90 11.06 2.87
C TYR A 4 -26.25 10.57 4.28
N HIS A 5 -25.70 9.42 4.70
CA HIS A 5 -25.81 8.97 6.09
C HIS A 5 -24.98 9.88 7.01
N GLU A 6 -23.73 10.16 6.65
CA GLU A 6 -22.86 11.09 7.42
C GLU A 6 -23.50 12.48 7.55
N GLY A 7 -24.14 12.96 6.48
CA GLY A 7 -24.88 14.23 6.49
C GLY A 7 -26.21 14.21 7.26
N GLY A 8 -26.55 13.10 7.95
CA GLY A 8 -27.77 12.97 8.74
C GLY A 8 -29.06 13.01 7.93
N ARG A 9 -29.01 12.74 6.61
CA ARG A 9 -30.16 12.92 5.72
C ARG A 9 -31.30 11.93 6.00
N PHE A 10 -31.01 10.82 6.67
CA PHE A 10 -31.93 9.74 6.98
C PHE A 10 -32.33 9.65 8.45
N CYS A 11 -31.81 10.52 9.33
CA CYS A 11 -32.21 10.58 10.73
C CYS A 11 -33.11 11.78 11.01
N LYS A 12 -33.91 11.73 12.09
CA LYS A 12 -34.64 12.91 12.54
C LYS A 12 -33.66 13.92 13.13
N LYS A 13 -34.12 15.16 13.23
CA LYS A 13 -33.40 16.20 13.97
C LYS A 13 -33.10 15.71 15.39
N ASP A 14 -31.83 15.80 15.78
CA ASP A 14 -31.28 15.40 17.10
C ASP A 14 -31.15 13.87 17.33
N GLU A 15 -31.36 13.02 16.32
CA GLU A 15 -31.01 11.59 16.37
C GLU A 15 -29.61 11.33 15.78
N GLU A 16 -28.83 10.41 16.37
CA GLU A 16 -27.61 9.93 15.74
C GLU A 16 -27.93 9.26 14.39
N TRP A 17 -27.07 9.47 13.40
CA TRP A 17 -27.23 8.83 12.10
C TRP A 17 -26.87 7.35 12.18
N ASP A 18 -27.53 6.55 11.36
CA ASP A 18 -27.37 5.09 11.34
C ASP A 18 -26.05 4.69 10.68
N ARG A 19 -25.04 4.44 11.53
CA ARG A 19 -23.71 3.97 11.13
C ARG A 19 -23.74 2.58 10.51
N GLU A 20 -24.61 1.69 10.99
CA GLU A 20 -24.70 0.31 10.50
C GLU A 20 -25.21 0.28 9.06
N SER A 21 -26.28 1.05 8.77
CA SER A 21 -26.78 1.20 7.40
C SER A 21 -25.76 1.84 6.46
N ALA A 22 -24.94 2.78 6.94
CA ALA A 22 -23.92 3.40 6.11
C ALA A 22 -22.81 2.40 5.72
N VAL A 23 -22.34 1.59 6.66
CA VAL A 23 -21.38 0.52 6.39
C VAL A 23 -21.99 -0.52 5.44
N PHE A 24 -23.23 -0.94 5.67
CA PHE A 24 -23.93 -1.87 4.78
C PHE A 24 -24.01 -1.36 3.33
N HIS A 25 -24.32 -0.08 3.13
CA HIS A 25 -24.35 0.51 1.79
C HIS A 25 -22.96 0.69 1.17
N LEU A 26 -21.92 0.87 1.99
CA LEU A 26 -20.53 0.90 1.53
C LEU A 26 -20.09 -0.50 1.06
N GLU A 27 -20.39 -1.54 1.83
CA GLU A 27 -20.16 -2.95 1.45
C GLU A 27 -20.85 -3.28 0.13
N HIS A 28 -22.11 -2.90 -0.03
CA HIS A 28 -22.84 -3.12 -1.27
C HIS A 28 -22.21 -2.38 -2.46
N ALA A 29 -21.71 -1.16 -2.27
CA ALA A 29 -20.99 -0.44 -3.33
C ALA A 29 -19.69 -1.15 -3.73
N ALA A 30 -18.95 -1.67 -2.74
CA ALA A 30 -17.73 -2.43 -2.99
C ALA A 30 -18.00 -3.77 -3.71
N ASP A 31 -19.13 -4.44 -3.41
CA ASP A 31 -19.58 -5.63 -4.12
C ASP A 31 -19.90 -5.35 -5.60
N LEU A 32 -20.40 -4.14 -5.89
CA LEU A 32 -20.63 -3.66 -7.25
C LEU A 32 -19.35 -3.19 -7.97
N GLY A 33 -18.19 -3.26 -7.32
CA GLY A 33 -16.90 -2.92 -7.92
C GLY A 33 -16.51 -1.44 -7.83
N GLU A 34 -17.19 -0.66 -7.00
CA GLU A 34 -16.84 0.75 -6.78
C GLU A 34 -15.51 0.84 -6.01
N LEU A 35 -14.48 1.44 -6.62
CA LEU A 35 -13.11 1.40 -6.12
C LEU A 35 -12.94 2.20 -4.82
N GLU A 36 -13.58 3.36 -4.69
CA GLU A 36 -13.50 4.19 -3.47
C GLU A 36 -14.05 3.42 -2.27
N ALA A 37 -15.11 2.64 -2.46
CA ALA A 37 -15.72 1.78 -1.45
C ALA A 37 -14.86 0.57 -1.10
N ILE A 38 -14.24 -0.08 -2.10
CA ILE A 38 -13.30 -1.19 -1.87
C ILE A 38 -12.12 -0.69 -1.03
N VAL A 39 -11.49 0.43 -1.43
CA VAL A 39 -10.39 1.04 -0.70
C VAL A 39 -10.83 1.44 0.70
N GLY A 40 -11.96 2.14 0.83
CA GLY A 40 -12.52 2.59 2.10
C GLY A 40 -12.73 1.44 3.09
N LEU A 41 -13.38 0.35 2.66
CA LEU A 41 -13.57 -0.83 3.51
C LEU A 41 -12.25 -1.51 3.87
N GLY A 42 -11.32 -1.61 2.92
CA GLY A 42 -9.98 -2.17 3.17
C GLY A 42 -9.25 -1.43 4.28
N LEU A 43 -9.25 -0.10 4.23
CA LEU A 43 -8.65 0.75 5.25
C LEU A 43 -9.39 0.65 6.60
N MET A 44 -10.72 0.76 6.59
CA MET A 44 -11.56 0.68 7.80
C MET A 44 -11.38 -0.65 8.54
N TYR A 45 -11.50 -1.78 7.84
CA TYR A 45 -11.34 -3.11 8.43
C TYR A 45 -9.90 -3.37 8.91
N SER A 46 -8.90 -2.78 8.24
CA SER A 46 -7.48 -2.87 8.62
C SER A 46 -7.05 -1.84 9.68
N GLN A 47 -7.97 -1.02 10.20
CA GLN A 47 -7.68 0.05 11.17
C GLN A 47 -6.64 1.08 10.67
N LEU A 48 -6.58 1.27 9.36
CA LEU A 48 -5.72 2.25 8.71
C LEU A 48 -6.45 3.59 8.56
N PRO A 49 -5.75 4.74 8.47
CA PRO A 49 -6.40 6.02 8.23
C PRO A 49 -7.28 5.99 6.97
N HIS A 50 -8.52 6.46 7.10
CA HIS A 50 -9.51 6.50 6.01
C HIS A 50 -10.32 7.80 6.04
N HIS A 51 -10.79 8.24 4.89
CA HIS A 51 -11.61 9.46 4.74
C HIS A 51 -13.12 9.18 4.63
N ILE A 52 -13.50 8.00 4.15
CA ILE A 52 -14.91 7.56 4.15
C ILE A 52 -15.28 7.08 5.55
N LEU A 53 -16.40 7.56 6.09
CA LEU A 53 -16.87 7.17 7.41
C LEU A 53 -15.80 7.35 8.49
N ALA A 54 -15.06 8.45 8.45
CA ALA A 54 -13.89 8.70 9.31
C ALA A 54 -14.18 8.59 10.82
N ASP A 55 -15.42 8.85 11.23
CA ASP A 55 -15.88 8.74 12.63
C ASP A 55 -16.38 7.33 13.00
N VAL A 56 -16.30 6.35 12.09
CA VAL A 56 -16.75 4.97 12.28
C VAL A 56 -15.55 4.04 12.45
N SER A 57 -15.42 3.44 13.63
CA SER A 57 -14.43 2.40 13.88
C SER A 57 -15.10 1.03 13.92
N LEU A 58 -14.67 0.14 13.03
CA LEU A 58 -15.10 -1.27 13.03
C LEU A 58 -14.35 -2.06 14.09
N LYS A 59 -14.99 -3.09 14.66
CA LYS A 59 -14.37 -3.94 15.68
C LYS A 59 -13.17 -4.69 15.10
N GLU A 60 -12.06 -4.71 15.83
CA GLU A 60 -10.89 -5.48 15.45
C GLU A 60 -11.10 -6.96 15.83
N THR A 61 -11.47 -7.78 14.85
CA THR A 61 -11.60 -9.24 14.95
C THR A 61 -10.73 -9.89 13.88
N GLU A 62 -10.36 -11.16 14.07
CA GLU A 62 -9.58 -11.89 13.06
C GLU A 62 -10.33 -11.97 11.72
N GLU A 63 -11.65 -12.15 11.74
CA GLU A 63 -12.50 -12.10 10.54
C GLU A 63 -12.41 -10.73 9.83
N ASN A 64 -12.45 -9.64 10.61
CA ASN A 64 -12.38 -8.29 10.06
C ASN A 64 -10.99 -7.97 9.53
N LYS A 65 -9.91 -8.47 10.16
CA LYS A 65 -8.55 -8.36 9.60
C LYS A 65 -8.44 -9.05 8.25
N THR A 66 -9.01 -10.25 8.12
CA THR A 66 -9.07 -10.97 6.83
C THR A 66 -9.86 -10.18 5.79
N LYS A 67 -11.05 -9.69 6.14
CA LYS A 67 -11.84 -8.84 5.24
C LYS A 67 -11.07 -7.59 4.79
N GLY A 68 -10.42 -6.89 5.73
CA GLY A 68 -9.64 -5.69 5.43
C GLY A 68 -8.53 -5.96 4.44
N PHE A 69 -7.77 -7.03 4.67
CA PHE A 69 -6.71 -7.45 3.76
C PHE A 69 -7.25 -7.85 2.38
N ASP A 70 -8.35 -8.59 2.32
CA ASP A 70 -8.96 -9.01 1.05
C ASP A 70 -9.51 -7.83 0.24
N TYR A 71 -10.08 -6.81 0.89
CA TYR A 71 -10.47 -5.57 0.23
C TYR A 71 -9.27 -4.80 -0.30
N LEU A 72 -8.18 -4.69 0.48
CA LEU A 72 -6.93 -4.06 0.01
C LEU A 72 -6.36 -4.82 -1.20
N LEU A 73 -6.38 -6.16 -1.18
CA LEU A 73 -5.95 -6.98 -2.31
C LEU A 73 -6.81 -6.77 -3.55
N LYS A 74 -8.14 -6.64 -3.36
CA LYS A 74 -9.09 -6.32 -4.44
C LYS A 74 -8.82 -4.93 -5.04
N ALA A 75 -8.56 -3.92 -4.21
CA ALA A 75 -8.21 -2.58 -4.66
C ALA A 75 -6.86 -2.55 -5.40
N ALA A 76 -5.84 -3.22 -4.85
CA ALA A 76 -4.53 -3.35 -5.49
C ALA A 76 -4.65 -4.03 -6.87
N GLY A 77 -5.42 -5.11 -6.96
CA GLY A 77 -5.71 -5.78 -8.23
C GLY A 77 -6.54 -4.95 -9.22
N ALA A 78 -7.25 -3.93 -8.74
CA ALA A 78 -8.00 -2.98 -9.56
C ALA A 78 -7.16 -1.77 -10.01
N GLY A 79 -5.88 -1.70 -9.65
CA GLY A 79 -4.98 -0.62 -10.07
C GLY A 79 -4.75 0.47 -9.03
N ASP A 80 -5.31 0.36 -7.81
CA ASP A 80 -5.08 1.36 -6.77
C ASP A 80 -3.65 1.25 -6.21
N ARG A 81 -2.80 2.21 -6.58
CA ARG A 81 -1.37 2.22 -6.25
C ARG A 81 -1.12 2.20 -4.73
N GLN A 82 -1.92 2.92 -3.95
CA GLN A 82 -1.75 2.95 -2.49
C GLN A 82 -2.05 1.58 -1.87
N SER A 83 -3.11 0.92 -2.32
CA SER A 83 -3.44 -0.43 -1.90
C SER A 83 -2.37 -1.44 -2.31
N MET A 84 -1.74 -1.30 -3.48
CA MET A 84 -0.58 -2.12 -3.85
C MET A 84 0.56 -1.98 -2.84
N ILE A 85 0.89 -0.74 -2.43
CA ILE A 85 1.94 -0.48 -1.44
C ILE A 85 1.57 -1.05 -0.06
N LEU A 86 0.31 -0.92 0.36
CA LEU A 86 -0.16 -1.47 1.64
C LEU A 86 -0.10 -3.00 1.65
N VAL A 87 -0.53 -3.65 0.56
CA VAL A 87 -0.44 -5.11 0.39
C VAL A 87 1.01 -5.56 0.36
N ALA A 88 1.88 -4.86 -0.37
CA ALA A 88 3.31 -5.15 -0.41
C ALA A 88 3.93 -5.10 0.99
N ARG A 89 3.64 -4.04 1.76
CA ARG A 89 4.12 -3.88 3.15
C ARG A 89 3.62 -4.95 4.10
N ALA A 90 2.38 -5.41 3.92
CA ALA A 90 1.83 -6.48 4.73
C ALA A 90 2.57 -7.80 4.49
N PHE A 91 2.88 -8.14 3.24
CA PHE A 91 3.71 -9.31 2.93
C PHE A 91 5.18 -9.15 3.33
N ASP A 92 5.71 -7.93 3.27
CA ASP A 92 7.09 -7.58 3.65
C ASP A 92 7.30 -7.70 5.17
N THR A 93 6.44 -7.05 5.96
CA THR A 93 6.63 -6.88 7.41
C THR A 93 5.79 -7.81 8.27
N GLY A 94 4.74 -8.42 7.70
CA GLY A 94 3.72 -9.19 8.44
C GLY A 94 2.71 -8.32 9.19
N GLN A 95 2.90 -7.00 9.23
CA GLN A 95 1.95 -6.08 9.87
C GLN A 95 0.75 -5.86 8.96
N ASN A 96 -0.47 -5.87 9.51
CA ASN A 96 -1.73 -5.78 8.75
C ASN A 96 -1.89 -6.90 7.69
N LEU A 97 -1.11 -7.97 7.81
CA LEU A 97 -1.31 -9.17 7.01
C LEU A 97 -2.46 -9.97 7.59
N SER A 98 -3.28 -10.55 6.72
CA SER A 98 -4.37 -11.42 7.16
C SER A 98 -3.86 -12.57 8.04
N PRO A 99 -4.54 -12.93 9.14
CA PRO A 99 -4.09 -13.97 10.06
C PRO A 99 -3.90 -15.37 9.45
N ASP A 100 -4.55 -15.66 8.34
CA ASP A 100 -4.43 -16.91 7.57
C ASP A 100 -3.23 -16.91 6.59
N ARG A 101 -2.45 -15.83 6.54
CA ARG A 101 -1.30 -15.64 5.65
C ARG A 101 -0.01 -15.46 6.45
N SER A 102 1.11 -15.65 5.77
CA SER A 102 2.46 -15.44 6.31
C SER A 102 3.26 -14.52 5.42
N GLN A 103 4.30 -13.89 5.97
CA GLN A 103 5.24 -13.06 5.21
C GLN A 103 5.75 -13.79 3.96
N ASP A 104 5.83 -13.05 2.86
CA ASP A 104 6.13 -13.58 1.53
C ASP A 104 6.83 -12.50 0.70
N TRP A 105 8.15 -12.52 0.71
CA TRP A 105 8.93 -11.50 0.04
C TRP A 105 8.80 -11.51 -1.49
N PRO A 106 8.68 -12.68 -2.17
CA PRO A 106 8.30 -12.71 -3.58
C PRO A 106 6.99 -11.99 -3.90
N GLU A 107 5.95 -12.16 -3.08
CA GLU A 107 4.67 -11.44 -3.25
C GLU A 107 4.81 -9.95 -2.95
N ALA A 108 5.53 -9.58 -1.89
CA ALA A 108 5.81 -8.18 -1.59
C ALA A 108 6.55 -7.48 -2.74
N LEU A 109 7.59 -8.10 -3.30
CA LEU A 109 8.32 -7.58 -4.47
C LEU A 109 7.38 -7.41 -5.67
N ARG A 110 6.51 -8.38 -5.95
CA ARG A 110 5.55 -8.27 -7.06
C ARG A 110 4.68 -7.01 -6.91
N TRP A 111 4.13 -6.78 -5.72
CA TRP A 111 3.27 -5.62 -5.47
C TRP A 111 4.02 -4.29 -5.44
N TYR A 112 5.24 -4.25 -4.88
CA TYR A 112 6.10 -3.06 -4.95
C TYR A 112 6.44 -2.72 -6.41
N SER A 113 6.78 -3.72 -7.23
CA SER A 113 7.08 -3.52 -8.65
C SER A 113 5.85 -3.05 -9.42
N SER A 114 4.67 -3.63 -9.16
CA SER A 114 3.41 -3.14 -9.74
C SER A 114 3.09 -1.69 -9.33
N ALA A 115 3.38 -1.29 -8.08
CA ALA A 115 3.20 0.08 -7.62
C ALA A 115 4.22 1.07 -8.23
N LEU A 116 5.40 0.59 -8.63
CA LEU A 116 6.42 1.36 -9.35
C LEU A 116 6.07 1.53 -10.84
N GLU A 117 5.45 0.51 -11.44
CA GLU A 117 4.95 0.55 -12.83
C GLU A 117 3.67 1.38 -12.97
N THR A 118 2.84 1.41 -11.93
CA THR A 118 1.66 2.27 -11.85
C THR A 118 2.13 3.70 -11.64
N THR A 119 2.40 4.41 -12.74
CA THR A 119 2.73 5.84 -12.70
C THR A 119 1.57 6.62 -12.10
N ASP A 120 1.84 7.58 -11.22
CA ASP A 120 0.90 8.63 -10.76
C ASP A 120 0.49 9.58 -11.93
N CYS A 121 0.44 9.07 -13.15
CA CYS A 121 0.04 9.76 -14.36
C CYS A 121 -1.45 9.50 -14.58
N ASP A 122 -2.26 9.89 -13.61
CA ASP A 122 -3.63 10.25 -13.90
C ASP A 122 -3.62 11.34 -14.98
N GLU A 123 -4.43 11.11 -16.02
CA GLU A 123 -4.62 11.96 -17.21
C GLU A 123 -5.15 13.39 -16.89
N ALA A 124 -5.10 13.82 -15.62
CA ALA A 124 -5.56 15.11 -15.13
C ALA A 124 -4.43 16.08 -14.73
N GLY A 125 -3.15 15.68 -14.73
CA GLY A 125 -2.03 16.61 -14.48
C GLY A 125 -2.10 17.33 -13.12
N GLU A 126 -2.85 16.79 -12.17
CA GLU A 126 -2.94 17.32 -10.81
C GLU A 126 -1.82 16.67 -10.00
N TYR A 127 -0.67 17.34 -9.95
CA TYR A 127 0.40 17.02 -9.03
C TYR A 127 -0.13 17.12 -7.59
N ASP A 128 -0.70 16.03 -7.07
CA ASP A 128 -0.97 15.91 -5.63
C ASP A 128 0.39 15.76 -4.93
N GLY A 129 0.94 16.89 -4.51
CA GLY A 129 2.27 16.98 -3.90
C GLY A 129 2.41 16.28 -2.54
N VAL A 130 1.48 15.42 -2.10
CA VAL A 130 1.48 14.88 -0.73
C VAL A 130 1.18 13.38 -0.56
N GLN A 131 0.67 12.60 -1.53
CA GLN A 131 0.07 11.31 -1.14
C GLN A 131 0.76 10.01 -1.59
N GLY A 132 1.93 10.05 -2.22
CA GLY A 132 2.66 8.84 -2.66
C GLY A 132 3.92 8.52 -1.87
N GLU A 133 4.17 7.23 -1.57
CA GLU A 133 5.53 6.81 -1.22
C GLU A 133 6.47 7.08 -2.41
N PRO A 134 7.59 7.81 -2.20
CA PRO A 134 8.48 8.16 -3.29
C PRO A 134 9.10 6.93 -3.95
N ARG A 135 9.27 7.00 -5.28
CA ARG A 135 9.86 5.94 -6.10
C ARG A 135 11.18 5.40 -5.53
N HIS A 136 12.08 6.28 -5.11
CA HIS A 136 13.39 5.91 -4.55
C HIS A 136 13.31 5.16 -3.21
N VAL A 137 12.19 5.24 -2.48
CA VAL A 137 11.99 4.47 -1.23
C VAL A 137 11.58 3.04 -1.56
N LEU A 138 10.65 2.87 -2.50
CA LEU A 138 10.19 1.54 -2.92
C LEU A 138 11.33 0.75 -3.58
N LEU A 139 12.08 1.36 -4.51
CA LEU A 139 13.25 0.73 -5.15
C LEU A 139 14.31 0.30 -4.12
N ALA A 140 14.60 1.16 -3.15
CA ALA A 140 15.58 0.84 -2.11
C ALA A 140 15.11 -0.30 -1.19
N ARG A 141 13.80 -0.42 -0.96
CA ARG A 141 13.22 -1.51 -0.17
C ARG A 141 13.28 -2.84 -0.93
N GLU A 142 12.94 -2.85 -2.22
CA GLU A 142 13.10 -4.04 -3.07
C GLU A 142 14.56 -4.51 -3.10
N ALA A 143 15.50 -3.58 -3.26
CA ALA A 143 16.94 -3.87 -3.22
C ALA A 143 17.37 -4.47 -1.88
N GLU A 144 16.87 -3.94 -0.76
CA GLU A 144 17.17 -4.47 0.58
C GLU A 144 16.67 -5.90 0.76
N MET A 145 15.45 -6.20 0.30
CA MET A 145 14.88 -7.55 0.35
C MET A 145 15.71 -8.54 -0.45
N LEU A 146 16.13 -8.17 -1.67
CA LEU A 146 16.96 -9.01 -2.53
C LEU A 146 18.38 -9.21 -1.97
N LEU A 147 18.94 -8.20 -1.30
CA LEU A 147 20.26 -8.32 -0.68
C LEU A 147 20.23 -9.20 0.58
N ALA A 148 19.15 -9.12 1.37
CA ALA A 148 18.99 -9.92 2.58
C ALA A 148 18.62 -11.38 2.26
N GLY A 149 17.67 -11.60 1.35
CA GLY A 149 17.01 -12.90 1.15
C GLY A 149 16.21 -13.36 2.38
N GLY A 150 15.36 -14.37 2.22
CA GLY A 150 14.48 -14.87 3.28
C GLY A 150 12.99 -14.78 2.91
N PHE A 151 12.13 -15.33 3.76
CA PHE A 151 10.67 -15.38 3.52
C PHE A 151 10.31 -15.88 2.11
N ARG A 152 11.00 -16.95 1.66
CA ARG A 152 10.93 -17.58 0.33
C ARG A 152 11.60 -16.82 -0.82
N LEU A 153 12.26 -15.70 -0.56
CA LEU A 153 13.10 -15.00 -1.53
C LEU A 153 14.54 -15.52 -1.47
N GLU A 154 15.09 -15.88 -2.62
CA GLU A 154 16.52 -16.13 -2.77
C GLU A 154 17.29 -14.82 -2.82
N LYS A 155 18.48 -14.80 -2.22
CA LYS A 155 19.35 -13.63 -2.23
C LYS A 155 19.87 -13.40 -3.66
N ASP A 156 19.74 -12.17 -4.14
CA ASP A 156 20.23 -11.73 -5.45
C ASP A 156 20.94 -10.37 -5.31
N PRO A 157 22.24 -10.38 -4.93
CA PRO A 157 22.99 -9.15 -4.67
C PRO A 157 23.23 -8.34 -5.94
N GLN A 158 23.32 -9.00 -7.10
CA GLN A 158 23.50 -8.34 -8.39
C GLN A 158 22.30 -7.45 -8.70
N ARG A 159 21.09 -8.02 -8.64
CA ARG A 159 19.85 -7.27 -8.87
C ARG A 159 19.62 -6.22 -7.78
N ALA A 160 20.00 -6.49 -6.54
CA ALA A 160 19.94 -5.51 -5.47
C ALA A 160 20.81 -4.26 -5.76
N GLY A 161 22.03 -4.44 -6.26
CA GLY A 161 22.91 -3.33 -6.65
C GLY A 161 22.33 -2.49 -7.79
N ASP A 162 21.74 -3.14 -8.79
CA ASP A 162 21.08 -2.46 -9.91
C ASP A 162 19.87 -1.62 -9.43
N LEU A 163 19.06 -2.16 -8.50
CA LEU A 163 17.93 -1.44 -7.90
C LEU A 163 18.36 -0.31 -6.99
N TYR A 164 19.46 -0.46 -6.22
CA TYR A 164 20.01 0.65 -5.43
C TYR A 164 20.53 1.78 -6.30
N THR A 165 21.11 1.46 -7.46
CA THR A 165 21.53 2.46 -8.44
C THR A 165 20.31 3.24 -8.98
N GLN A 166 19.25 2.54 -9.37
CA GLN A 166 17.99 3.17 -9.79
C GLN A 166 17.35 4.01 -8.67
N ALA A 167 17.43 3.54 -7.41
CA ALA A 167 16.96 4.29 -6.26
C ALA A 167 17.79 5.57 -6.05
N ALA A 168 19.11 5.51 -6.25
CA ALA A 168 20.01 6.65 -6.16
C ALA A 168 19.70 7.70 -7.24
N GLU A 169 19.49 7.28 -8.48
CA GLU A 169 19.09 8.14 -9.59
C GLU A 169 17.74 8.81 -9.32
N ALA A 170 16.73 8.04 -8.92
CA ALA A 170 15.41 8.59 -8.55
C ALA A 170 15.50 9.56 -7.34
N ALA A 171 16.40 9.31 -6.38
CA ALA A 171 16.64 10.23 -5.27
C ALA A 171 17.35 11.52 -5.74
N MET A 172 18.25 11.46 -6.71
CA MET A 172 18.87 12.65 -7.33
C MET A 172 17.85 13.50 -8.08
N GLU A 173 16.97 12.86 -8.86
CA GLU A 173 15.85 13.52 -9.55
C GLU A 173 14.93 14.23 -8.56
N ALA A 174 14.68 13.63 -7.39
CA ALA A 174 13.94 14.22 -6.29
C ALA A 174 14.74 15.23 -5.44
N LEU A 175 15.92 15.67 -5.89
CA LEU A 175 16.84 16.60 -5.20
C LEU A 175 17.29 16.14 -3.81
N ARG A 176 17.30 14.83 -3.56
CA ARG A 176 17.75 14.20 -2.30
C ARG A 176 19.18 13.67 -2.42
N GLY A 177 20.13 14.54 -2.78
CA GLY A 177 21.51 14.14 -3.08
C GLY A 177 22.22 13.36 -1.97
N ARG A 178 21.98 13.68 -0.69
CA ARG A 178 22.55 12.90 0.43
C ARG A 178 22.03 11.46 0.47
N LEU A 179 20.75 11.26 0.17
CA LEU A 179 20.13 9.93 0.14
C LEU A 179 20.62 9.15 -1.08
N ALA A 180 20.77 9.83 -2.23
CA ALA A 180 21.35 9.23 -3.42
C ALA A 180 22.77 8.72 -3.17
N SER A 181 23.64 9.50 -2.52
CA SER A 181 24.99 9.03 -2.15
C SER A 181 24.96 7.79 -1.26
N GLN A 182 24.00 7.69 -0.33
CA GLN A 182 23.84 6.50 0.51
C GLN A 182 23.41 5.27 -0.31
N TYR A 183 22.51 5.45 -1.28
CA TYR A 183 22.09 4.35 -2.15
C TYR A 183 23.21 3.91 -3.11
N TYR A 184 24.00 4.83 -3.67
CA TYR A 184 25.20 4.45 -4.43
C TYR A 184 26.18 3.64 -3.59
N GLN A 185 26.42 4.04 -2.34
CA GLN A 185 27.27 3.26 -1.45
C GLN A 185 26.71 1.84 -1.23
N ARG A 186 25.40 1.71 -0.99
CA ARG A 186 24.76 0.40 -0.84
C ARG A 186 24.79 -0.44 -2.11
N ALA A 187 24.76 0.18 -3.30
CA ALA A 187 24.91 -0.52 -4.57
C ALA A 187 26.28 -1.18 -4.69
N GLU A 188 27.36 -0.44 -4.38
CA GLU A 188 28.72 -0.97 -4.36
C GLU A 188 28.88 -2.11 -3.33
N GLU A 189 28.31 -1.95 -2.13
CA GLU A 189 28.31 -3.00 -1.09
C GLU A 189 27.54 -4.26 -1.53
N ALA A 190 26.50 -4.12 -2.36
CA ALA A 190 25.74 -5.23 -2.89
C ALA A 190 26.51 -5.97 -4.00
N TRP A 191 27.13 -5.26 -4.93
CA TRP A 191 27.96 -5.87 -5.99
C TRP A 191 29.21 -6.54 -5.43
N ALA A 192 29.86 -5.96 -4.41
CA ALA A 192 30.98 -6.61 -3.74
C ALA A 192 30.60 -7.98 -3.14
N GLN A 193 29.36 -8.15 -2.67
CA GLN A 193 28.85 -9.44 -2.20
C GLN A 193 28.46 -10.40 -3.32
N ALA A 194 28.28 -9.93 -4.55
CA ALA A 194 28.03 -10.78 -5.72
C ALA A 194 29.32 -11.40 -6.28
N GLU A 195 30.46 -10.77 -6.02
CA GLU A 195 31.79 -11.20 -6.49
C GLU A 195 32.47 -12.23 -5.57
N GLU A 196 31.94 -12.45 -4.35
CA GLU A 196 32.37 -13.49 -3.40
C GLU A 196 31.70 -14.85 -3.64
#